data_AF-A0A090Q2Y0-F1
#
_entry.id   AF-A0A090Q2Y0-F1
#
_cell.length_a   1.000
_cell.length_b   1.000
_cell.length_c   1.000
_cell.angle_alpha   90.00
_cell.angle_beta   90.00
_cell.angle_gamma   90.00
#
_symmetry.space_group_name_H-M   'P 1'
#
loop_
_entity.id
_entity.type
_entity.pdbx_description
1 polymer ?
#
loop_
_entity_poly.entity_id
_entity_poly.type
_entity_poly.pdbx_seq_one_letter_code
_entity_poly.pdbx_strand_id
1 'polypeptide(L)'
;MNKLLILFIIPLLFSCQEDDEVQIETDVIGEWEIVARYADPGDGSGSFQPTTGKFLTFSNNNVLFCNQGFCFASLTQATTTGSFDGSNKTITTSDCDATYSFNGMFLEVSYLCIEPCIERYIRIN
;
A
#
# COMPACT_ATOMS: atom_id res chain seq x y z
N MET A 1 67.46 -5.00 6.86
CA MET A 1 66.59 -3.84 6.58
C MET A 1 65.70 -4.23 5.41
N ASN A 2 64.54 -4.80 5.71
CA ASN A 2 63.21 -4.16 5.61
C ASN A 2 62.57 -4.51 4.26
N LYS A 3 61.30 -4.89 4.13
CA LYS A 3 60.21 -5.29 5.02
C LYS A 3 59.19 -6.00 4.09
N LEU A 4 58.69 -7.14 4.53
CA LEU A 4 57.33 -7.68 4.34
C LEU A 4 56.50 -7.12 3.14
N LEU A 5 56.32 -7.92 2.09
CA LEU A 5 55.27 -7.67 1.09
C LEU A 5 54.03 -8.48 1.49
N ILE A 6 53.01 -7.78 2.00
CA ILE A 6 51.78 -8.34 2.55
C ILE A 6 50.90 -8.88 1.41
N LEU A 7 50.51 -10.14 1.55
CA LEU A 7 49.49 -10.85 0.79
C LEU A 7 48.12 -10.21 1.06
N PHE A 8 47.49 -9.63 0.04
CA PHE A 8 46.12 -9.12 0.14
C PHE A 8 45.15 -10.27 -0.17
N ILE A 9 44.61 -10.89 0.89
CA ILE A 9 43.52 -11.86 0.81
C ILE A 9 42.24 -11.06 0.55
N ILE A 10 41.62 -11.28 -0.60
CA ILE A 10 40.29 -10.74 -0.94
C ILE A 10 39.25 -11.55 -0.15
N PRO A 11 38.42 -10.92 0.71
CA PRO A 11 37.27 -11.62 1.26
C PRO A 11 36.22 -11.80 0.15
N LEU A 12 35.84 -13.06 -0.07
CA LEU A 12 34.65 -13.42 -0.84
C LEU A 12 33.44 -12.85 -0.10
N LEU A 13 32.75 -11.88 -0.72
CA LEU A 13 31.44 -11.43 -0.28
C LEU A 13 30.45 -12.55 -0.62
N PHE A 14 30.11 -13.36 0.37
CA PHE A 14 28.92 -14.20 0.32
C PHE A 14 27.69 -13.29 0.37
N SER A 15 27.10 -13.02 -0.80
CA SER A 15 25.73 -12.51 -0.86
C SER A 15 24.80 -13.71 -0.66
N CYS A 16 24.38 -13.95 0.58
CA CYS A 16 23.08 -14.56 0.80
C CYS A 16 22.04 -13.53 0.37
N GLN A 17 21.35 -13.78 -0.74
CA GLN A 17 19.99 -13.29 -0.84
C GLN A 17 19.13 -14.49 -0.47
N GLU A 18 18.51 -14.39 0.70
CA GLU A 18 17.43 -15.28 1.09
C GLU A 18 16.39 -15.22 -0.04
N ASP A 19 16.05 -16.38 -0.60
CA ASP A 19 14.79 -16.54 -1.32
C ASP A 19 13.70 -16.38 -0.26
N ASP A 20 13.35 -15.12 0.03
CA ASP A 20 12.14 -14.82 0.76
C ASP A 20 10.99 -15.29 -0.13
N GLU A 21 10.48 -16.49 0.17
CA GLU A 21 9.16 -16.91 -0.29
C GLU A 21 8.22 -15.75 -0.01
N VAL A 22 7.66 -15.19 -1.10
CA VAL A 22 6.78 -14.03 -1.14
C VAL A 22 5.60 -14.26 -0.20
N GLN A 23 5.78 -13.93 1.07
CA GLN A 23 4.74 -13.88 2.10
C GLN A 23 3.97 -12.55 1.99
N ILE A 24 3.81 -12.06 0.76
CA ILE A 24 3.38 -10.67 0.49
C ILE A 24 1.85 -10.53 0.53
N GLU A 25 1.09 -11.64 0.47
CA GLU A 25 -0.37 -11.58 0.46
C GLU A 25 -1.00 -11.42 1.85
N THR A 26 -0.33 -11.77 2.95
CA THR A 26 -0.95 -11.79 4.29
C THR A 26 -1.06 -10.43 4.98
N ASP A 27 -0.20 -9.47 4.64
CA ASP A 27 0.00 -8.29 5.48
C ASP A 27 -1.18 -7.30 5.45
N VAL A 28 -1.96 -7.30 4.37
CA VAL A 28 -3.13 -6.42 4.22
C VAL A 28 -4.45 -7.11 4.44
N ILE A 29 -4.47 -8.44 4.56
CA ILE A 29 -5.70 -9.21 4.85
C ILE A 29 -6.30 -8.73 6.16
N GLY A 30 -7.59 -8.43 6.15
CA GLY A 30 -8.32 -7.93 7.31
C GLY A 30 -9.16 -6.71 7.01
N GLU A 31 -9.59 -6.05 8.08
CA GLU A 31 -10.51 -4.92 8.05
C GLU A 31 -9.78 -3.62 8.40
N TRP A 32 -10.12 -2.58 7.65
CA TRP A 32 -9.46 -1.28 7.70
C TRP A 32 -10.49 -0.16 7.73
N GLU A 33 -10.32 0.79 8.64
CA GLU A 33 -11.14 2.01 8.70
C GLU A 33 -10.35 3.21 8.21
N ILE A 34 -10.97 4.06 7.40
CA ILE A 34 -10.38 5.31 6.94
C ILE A 34 -10.16 6.24 8.14
N VAL A 35 -8.99 6.89 8.18
CA VAL A 35 -8.66 7.89 9.21
C VAL A 35 -8.33 9.24 8.62
N ALA A 36 -7.87 9.30 7.37
CA ALA A 36 -7.56 10.56 6.71
C ALA A 36 -7.60 10.45 5.19
N ARG A 37 -7.74 11.61 4.53
CA ARG A 37 -7.63 11.75 3.08
C ARG A 37 -6.67 12.88 2.74
N TYR A 38 -5.85 12.69 1.72
CA TYR A 38 -4.97 13.67 1.12
C TYR A 38 -5.46 13.97 -0.30
N ALA A 39 -5.63 15.25 -0.61
CA ALA A 39 -5.83 15.76 -1.96
C ALA A 39 -4.93 16.98 -2.12
N ASP A 40 -4.13 17.02 -3.17
CA ASP A 40 -3.33 18.19 -3.54
C ASP A 40 -4.04 18.97 -4.65
N PRO A 41 -4.20 20.30 -4.55
CA PRO A 41 -4.80 21.10 -5.61
C PRO A 41 -3.83 21.46 -6.75
N GLY A 42 -2.56 21.05 -6.66
CA GLY A 42 -1.54 21.23 -7.70
C GLY A 42 -0.51 22.31 -7.39
N ASP A 43 -0.54 22.86 -6.18
CA ASP A 43 0.42 23.85 -5.68
C ASP A 43 1.37 23.27 -4.60
N GLY A 44 1.24 21.98 -4.29
CA GLY A 44 2.05 21.29 -3.29
C GLY A 44 1.59 21.55 -1.84
N SER A 45 0.42 22.18 -1.64
CA SER A 45 -0.14 22.47 -0.31
C SER A 45 -0.97 21.32 0.28
N GLY A 46 -1.06 20.19 -0.43
CA GLY A 46 -1.83 19.04 0.01
C GLY A 46 -1.47 18.60 1.44
N SER A 47 -2.48 18.17 2.18
CA SER A 47 -2.29 17.66 3.54
C SER A 47 -3.35 16.62 3.88
N PHE A 48 -3.01 15.71 4.80
CA PHE A 48 -3.97 14.73 5.29
C PHE A 48 -5.00 15.40 6.20
N GLN A 49 -6.26 15.33 5.80
CA GLN A 49 -7.40 15.80 6.56
C GLN A 49 -8.14 14.60 7.18
N PRO A 50 -8.48 14.62 8.48
CA PRO A 50 -9.19 13.53 9.13
C PRO A 50 -10.54 13.20 8.47
N THR A 51 -10.89 11.93 8.40
CA THR A 51 -12.18 11.46 7.88
C THR A 51 -12.49 10.07 8.44
N THR A 52 -13.75 9.62 8.36
CA THR A 52 -14.24 8.37 8.96
C THR A 52 -15.35 7.74 8.10
N GLY A 53 -15.75 6.50 8.41
CA GLY A 53 -16.98 5.88 7.90
C GLY A 53 -16.83 5.02 6.64
N LYS A 54 -15.65 5.03 6.00
CA LYS A 54 -15.30 4.09 4.93
C LYS A 54 -14.47 2.95 5.48
N PHE A 55 -14.86 1.73 5.14
CA PHE A 55 -14.24 0.49 5.57
C PHE A 55 -13.83 -0.35 4.36
N LEU A 56 -12.62 -0.91 4.41
CA LEU A 56 -12.13 -1.87 3.44
C LEU A 56 -11.92 -3.23 4.11
N THR A 57 -12.31 -4.30 3.41
CA THR A 57 -12.04 -5.67 3.82
C THR A 57 -11.27 -6.38 2.72
N PHE A 58 -10.02 -6.74 3.01
CA PHE A 58 -9.19 -7.57 2.14
C PHE A 58 -9.34 -9.03 2.59
N SER A 59 -9.85 -9.88 1.71
CA SER A 59 -10.04 -11.31 1.99
C SER A 59 -8.89 -12.16 1.45
N ASN A 60 -8.70 -13.36 2.01
CA ASN A 60 -7.70 -14.33 1.56
C ASN A 60 -7.87 -14.84 0.12
N ASN A 61 -8.98 -14.50 -0.55
CA ASN A 61 -9.25 -14.91 -1.93
C ASN A 61 -9.04 -13.77 -2.93
N ASN A 62 -8.17 -12.80 -2.59
CA ASN A 62 -7.89 -11.62 -3.41
C ASN A 62 -9.11 -10.74 -3.71
N VAL A 63 -10.19 -10.85 -2.91
CA VAL A 63 -11.38 -10.01 -3.02
C VAL A 63 -11.29 -8.84 -2.04
N LEU A 64 -11.54 -7.64 -2.57
CA LEU A 64 -11.75 -6.42 -1.80
C LEU A 64 -13.25 -6.14 -1.68
N PHE A 65 -13.70 -5.85 -0.46
CA PHE A 65 -15.02 -5.26 -0.21
C PHE A 65 -14.85 -3.85 0.36
N CYS A 66 -15.70 -2.92 -0.07
CA CYS A 66 -15.82 -1.57 0.45
C CYS A 66 -17.29 -1.30 0.80
N ASN A 67 -17.55 -0.80 2.01
CA ASN A 67 -18.92 -0.56 2.50
C ASN A 67 -19.65 0.61 1.78
N GLN A 68 -18.94 1.36 0.95
CA GLN A 68 -19.42 2.47 0.13
C GLN A 68 -18.61 2.53 -1.18
N GLY A 69 -18.76 3.60 -1.97
CA GLY A 69 -18.02 3.75 -3.21
C GLY A 69 -16.50 3.71 -3.00
N PHE A 70 -15.82 2.83 -3.74
CA PHE A 70 -14.37 2.65 -3.61
C PHE A 70 -13.57 3.86 -4.11
N CYS A 71 -13.97 4.48 -5.22
CA CYS A 71 -13.16 5.54 -5.83
C CYS A 71 -13.02 6.78 -4.95
N PHE A 72 -11.91 7.50 -5.14
CA PHE A 72 -11.63 8.73 -4.41
C PHE A 72 -12.79 9.73 -4.56
N ALA A 73 -13.21 10.30 -3.44
CA ALA A 73 -14.34 11.24 -3.37
C ALA A 73 -15.64 10.72 -4.04
N SER A 74 -15.84 9.40 -4.11
CA SER A 74 -17.10 8.84 -4.60
C SER A 74 -18.28 9.43 -3.81
N LEU A 75 -19.28 9.92 -4.55
CA LEU A 75 -20.53 10.43 -3.99
C LEU A 75 -21.54 9.31 -3.72
N THR A 76 -21.22 8.08 -4.11
CA THR A 76 -22.10 6.93 -3.94
C THR A 76 -21.90 6.29 -2.57
N GLN A 77 -23.01 6.01 -1.90
CA GLN A 77 -23.03 5.15 -0.71
C GLN A 77 -23.23 3.67 -1.08
N ALA A 78 -23.18 3.33 -2.37
CA ALA A 78 -23.28 1.96 -2.82
C ALA A 78 -22.00 1.21 -2.47
N THR A 79 -22.13 0.00 -1.92
CA THR A 79 -20.99 -0.88 -1.65
C THR A 79 -20.27 -1.22 -2.95
N THR A 80 -18.94 -1.25 -2.92
CA THR A 80 -18.12 -1.69 -4.05
C THR A 80 -17.42 -3.00 -3.69
N THR A 81 -17.37 -3.93 -4.65
CA THR A 81 -16.53 -5.12 -4.60
C THR A 81 -15.50 -5.02 -5.72
N GLY A 82 -14.28 -5.50 -5.45
CA GLY A 82 -13.21 -5.57 -6.42
C GLY A 82 -12.25 -6.71 -6.12
N SER A 83 -11.12 -6.70 -6.81
CA SER A 83 -10.00 -7.59 -6.52
C SER A 83 -8.76 -6.78 -6.18
N PHE A 84 -7.82 -7.40 -5.48
CA PHE A 84 -6.51 -6.82 -5.22
C PHE A 84 -5.39 -7.82 -5.53
N ASP A 85 -4.25 -7.30 -5.93
CA ASP A 85 -3.04 -8.07 -6.20
C ASP A 85 -1.98 -7.71 -5.17
N GLY A 86 -1.65 -8.69 -4.31
CA GLY A 86 -0.64 -8.57 -3.27
C GLY A 86 0.76 -8.26 -3.80
N SER A 87 1.10 -8.83 -4.96
CA SER A 87 2.43 -8.73 -5.57
C SER A 87 2.63 -7.40 -6.27
N ASN A 88 1.63 -6.99 -7.05
CA ASN A 88 1.68 -5.73 -7.81
C ASN A 88 1.19 -4.52 -7.01
N LYS A 89 0.63 -4.75 -5.82
CA LYS A 89 0.07 -3.72 -4.94
C LYS A 89 -1.01 -2.89 -5.63
N THR A 90 -1.87 -3.55 -6.39
CA THR A 90 -2.98 -2.93 -7.13
C THR A 90 -4.33 -3.35 -6.59
N ILE A 91 -5.33 -2.50 -6.80
CA ILE A 91 -6.73 -2.75 -6.55
C ILE A 91 -7.48 -2.41 -7.83
N THR A 92 -8.39 -3.30 -8.24
CA THR A 92 -9.24 -3.10 -9.41
C THR A 92 -10.70 -3.28 -9.01
N THR A 93 -11.51 -2.30 -9.40
CA THR A 93 -12.98 -2.33 -9.25
C THR A 93 -13.63 -2.07 -10.60
N SER A 94 -14.97 -2.11 -10.68
CA SER A 94 -15.68 -1.74 -11.92
C SER A 94 -15.51 -0.27 -12.31
N ASP A 95 -15.25 0.60 -11.33
CA ASP A 95 -15.39 2.05 -11.48
C ASP A 95 -14.04 2.76 -11.52
N CYS A 96 -13.01 2.19 -10.90
CA CYS A 96 -11.65 2.72 -10.90
C CYS A 96 -10.62 1.68 -10.43
N ASP A 97 -9.36 1.98 -10.75
CA ASP A 97 -8.18 1.30 -10.23
C ASP A 97 -7.45 2.17 -9.21
N ALA A 98 -6.70 1.51 -8.32
CA ALA A 98 -5.82 2.15 -7.36
C ALA A 98 -4.56 1.30 -7.14
N THR A 99 -3.55 1.93 -6.56
CA THR A 99 -2.42 1.21 -5.95
C THR A 99 -2.51 1.35 -4.43
N TYR A 100 -1.78 0.51 -3.70
CA TYR A 100 -1.70 0.65 -2.25
C TYR A 100 -0.30 0.41 -1.71
N SER A 101 -0.05 0.90 -0.50
CA SER A 101 1.15 0.59 0.27
C SER A 101 0.79 0.36 1.73
N PHE A 102 1.55 -0.48 2.42
CA PHE A 102 1.39 -0.75 3.84
C PHE A 102 2.76 -0.66 4.51
N ASN A 103 2.84 0.09 5.60
CA ASN A 103 4.09 0.33 6.33
C ASN A 103 4.12 -0.29 7.74
N GLY A 104 3.20 -1.21 8.05
CA GLY A 104 3.03 -1.79 9.38
C GLY A 104 2.00 -1.06 10.26
N MET A 105 1.72 0.22 9.99
CA MET A 105 0.76 1.04 10.77
C MET A 105 -0.41 1.51 9.91
N PHE A 106 -0.11 2.04 8.73
CA PHE A 106 -1.08 2.63 7.83
C PHE A 106 -1.12 1.87 6.51
N LEU A 107 -2.34 1.59 6.06
CA LEU A 107 -2.62 1.26 4.66
C LEU A 107 -2.95 2.56 3.93
N GLU A 108 -2.21 2.87 2.88
CA GLU A 108 -2.44 4.03 2.02
C GLU A 108 -2.85 3.57 0.63
N VAL A 109 -4.06 3.94 0.22
CA VAL A 109 -4.61 3.66 -1.10
C VAL A 109 -4.48 4.91 -1.95
N SER A 110 -3.72 4.83 -3.03
CA SER A 110 -3.46 5.92 -3.97
C SER A 110 -4.29 5.73 -5.22
N TYR A 111 -5.09 6.73 -5.55
CA TYR A 111 -5.97 6.73 -6.71
C TYR A 111 -5.34 7.51 -7.86
N LEU A 112 -5.75 7.19 -9.09
CA LEU A 112 -5.34 7.98 -10.25
C LEU A 112 -6.04 9.34 -10.23
N CYS A 113 -5.25 10.38 -10.04
CA CYS A 113 -5.64 11.78 -10.11
C CYS A 113 -4.54 12.57 -10.85
N ILE A 114 -4.87 13.78 -11.34
CA ILE A 114 -3.88 14.68 -11.95
C ILE A 114 -2.83 15.06 -10.91
N GLU A 115 -3.29 15.37 -9.70
CA GLU A 115 -2.50 15.57 -8.49
C GLU A 115 -2.70 14.42 -7.49
N PRO A 116 -1.81 14.19 -6.51
CA PRO A 116 -1.95 13.03 -5.61
C PRO A 116 -3.26 13.02 -4.80
N CYS A 117 -3.96 11.88 -4.85
CA CYS A 117 -5.19 11.57 -4.12
C CYS A 117 -4.99 10.29 -3.31
N ILE A 118 -4.90 10.40 -1.98
CA ILE A 118 -4.57 9.26 -1.11
C ILE A 118 -5.62 9.14 0.00
N GLU A 119 -6.06 7.93 0.26
CA GLU A 119 -6.81 7.61 1.48
C GLU A 119 -5.95 6.76 2.41
N ARG A 120 -5.93 7.14 3.69
CA ARG A 120 -5.16 6.47 4.74
C ARG A 120 -6.10 5.74 5.68
N TYR A 121 -5.74 4.51 6.00
CA TYR A 121 -6.52 3.61 6.82
C TYR A 121 -5.68 3.03 7.97
N ILE A 122 -6.36 2.68 9.05
CA ILE A 122 -5.82 1.85 10.14
C ILE A 122 -6.55 0.52 10.18
N ARG A 123 -5.83 -0.52 10.60
CA ARG A 123 -6.42 -1.83 10.84
C ARG A 123 -7.31 -1.77 12.09
N ILE A 124 -8.51 -2.34 12.01
CA ILE A 124 -9.47 -2.37 13.14
C ILE A 124 -9.60 -3.74 13.79
N ASN A 125 -9.06 -4.78 13.15
CA ASN A 125 -8.98 -6.16 13.66
C ASN A 125 -7.67 -6.85 13.24
#